data_AF-A0A7K2NT53-F1
#
_entry.id   AF-A0A7K2NT53-F1
#
_cell.length_a   1.000
_cell.length_b   1.000
_cell.length_c   1.000
_cell.angle_alpha   90.00
_cell.angle_beta   90.00
_cell.angle_gamma   90.00
#
_symmetry.space_group_name_H-M   'P 1'
#
loop_
_entity.id
_entity.type
_entity.pdbx_description
1 polymer ?
#
loop_
_entity_poly.entity_id
_entity_poly.type
_entity_poly.pdbx_seq_one_letter_code
_entity_poly.pdbx_strand_id
1 'polypeptide(L)'
;MRSSKAMDKGGWRTLPAEGRGEPAPEWPLTSPSDREMELWDDLWAKPQAVAWEDMGQELEVALACRTLAEAERADGRVDVKKMVRGYLDSLGLSVAGMNRNRWKVAPIAEAAAEDAVAGQAAPSRRPSARDRLRVVPSGEGA
;
A
#
# COMPACT_ATOMS: atom_id res chain seq x y z
N MET A 1 -7.04 -17.48 -14.07
CA MET A 1 -8.02 -16.52 -13.49
C MET A 1 -7.87 -16.55 -11.97
N ARG A 2 -7.01 -15.69 -11.40
CA ARG A 2 -6.76 -15.64 -9.94
C ARG A 2 -7.04 -14.23 -9.41
N SER A 3 -8.12 -14.17 -8.63
CA SER A 3 -8.53 -13.21 -7.59
C SER A 3 -8.50 -11.69 -7.85
N SER A 4 -9.66 -11.13 -8.18
CA SER A 4 -10.02 -9.76 -7.82
C SER A 4 -10.18 -9.65 -6.30
N LYS A 5 -9.08 -9.45 -5.56
CA LYS A 5 -9.09 -9.51 -4.09
C LYS A 5 -9.40 -8.14 -3.48
N ALA A 6 -10.64 -8.04 -2.97
CA ALA A 6 -11.15 -7.12 -1.96
C ALA A 6 -10.83 -5.62 -2.13
N MET A 7 -11.65 -4.93 -2.92
CA MET A 7 -11.83 -3.49 -2.77
C MET A 7 -12.70 -3.25 -1.53
N ASP A 8 -12.13 -2.65 -0.48
CA ASP A 8 -12.83 -2.31 0.76
C ASP A 8 -13.92 -1.26 0.53
N LYS A 9 -14.82 -1.12 1.50
CA LYS A 9 -15.76 0.01 1.59
C LYS A 9 -15.01 1.33 1.43
N GLY A 10 -15.31 2.07 0.37
CA GLY A 10 -14.68 3.37 0.04
C GLY A 10 -13.62 3.34 -1.06
N GLY A 11 -13.43 2.19 -1.75
CA GLY A 11 -12.52 2.10 -2.89
C GLY A 11 -11.05 1.97 -2.51
N TRP A 12 -10.77 1.57 -1.26
CA TRP A 12 -9.41 1.30 -0.79
C TRP A 12 -9.05 -0.16 -1.01
N ARG A 13 -7.80 -0.44 -1.38
CA ARG A 13 -7.25 -1.78 -1.48
C ARG A 13 -6.35 -2.06 -0.28
N THR A 14 -6.58 -3.18 0.40
CA THR A 14 -5.74 -3.64 1.51
C THR A 14 -4.69 -4.63 0.99
N LEU A 15 -3.42 -4.29 1.16
CA LEU A 15 -2.27 -5.11 0.75
C LEU A 15 -1.78 -5.96 1.93
N PRO A 16 -1.34 -7.21 1.72
CA PRO A 16 -0.82 -8.06 2.80
C PRO A 16 0.47 -7.49 3.38
N ALA A 17 0.62 -7.49 4.70
CA ALA A 17 1.79 -6.90 5.36
C ALA A 17 3.07 -7.69 5.09
N GLU A 18 2.92 -8.99 4.86
CA GLU A 18 3.98 -9.97 4.64
C GLU A 18 4.58 -9.88 3.22
N GLY A 19 3.97 -9.07 2.33
CA GLY A 19 4.38 -8.98 0.94
C GLY A 19 3.71 -10.00 0.03
N ARG A 20 4.25 -10.17 -1.19
CA ARG A 20 3.70 -11.10 -2.19
C ARG A 20 3.97 -12.57 -1.85
N GLY A 21 5.08 -12.88 -1.18
CA GLY A 21 5.43 -14.25 -0.76
C GLY A 21 5.86 -15.20 -1.90
N GLU A 22 5.76 -14.78 -3.16
CA GLU A 22 6.28 -15.50 -4.32
C GLU A 22 7.59 -14.87 -4.82
N PRO A 23 8.51 -15.65 -5.44
CA PRO A 23 9.72 -15.12 -6.05
C PRO A 23 9.41 -14.06 -7.10
N ALA A 24 10.29 -13.06 -7.25
CA ALA A 24 10.15 -12.03 -8.27
C ALA A 24 9.95 -12.65 -9.67
N PRO A 25 9.10 -12.07 -10.52
CA PRO A 25 8.91 -12.57 -11.88
C PRO A 25 10.18 -12.38 -12.72
N GLU A 26 10.19 -12.97 -13.90
CA GLU A 26 11.28 -12.82 -14.86
C GLU A 26 11.52 -11.34 -15.18
N TRP A 27 12.79 -10.93 -15.16
CA TRP A 27 13.19 -9.57 -15.49
C TRP A 27 12.83 -9.23 -16.95
N PRO A 28 11.98 -8.22 -17.21
CA PRO A 28 11.38 -8.00 -18.53
C PRO A 28 12.22 -7.11 -19.47
N LEU A 29 13.29 -6.49 -18.97
CA LEU A 29 14.15 -5.60 -19.77
C LEU A 29 15.35 -6.36 -20.34
N THR A 30 16.17 -5.66 -21.12
CA THR A 30 17.53 -6.10 -21.45
C THR A 30 18.34 -6.41 -20.19
N SER A 31 19.42 -7.17 -20.36
CA SER A 31 20.30 -7.68 -19.30
C SER A 31 20.44 -6.70 -18.13
N PRO A 32 20.02 -7.12 -16.91
CA PRO A 32 20.12 -6.28 -15.73
C PRO A 32 21.56 -6.18 -15.24
N SER A 33 21.86 -5.10 -14.52
CA SER A 33 23.02 -5.07 -13.62
C SER A 33 22.71 -5.79 -12.30
N ASP A 34 23.75 -6.19 -11.55
CA ASP A 34 23.58 -6.81 -10.24
C ASP A 34 22.72 -5.95 -9.30
N ARG A 35 22.97 -4.63 -9.30
CA ARG A 35 22.20 -3.69 -8.47
C ARG A 35 20.73 -3.59 -8.88
N GLU A 36 20.44 -3.69 -10.18
CA GLU A 36 19.06 -3.72 -10.67
C GLU A 36 18.31 -4.98 -10.21
N MET A 37 18.99 -6.13 -10.19
CA MET A 37 18.42 -7.38 -9.69
C MET A 37 18.18 -7.37 -8.19
N GLU A 38 19.11 -6.84 -7.39
CA GLU A 38 18.89 -6.66 -5.95
C GLU A 38 17.65 -5.81 -5.68
N LEU A 39 17.52 -4.67 -6.38
CA LEU A 39 16.36 -3.80 -6.27
C LEU A 39 15.07 -4.50 -6.74
N TRP A 40 15.15 -5.30 -7.81
CA TRP A 40 14.03 -6.07 -8.33
C TRP A 40 13.47 -7.02 -7.27
N ASP A 41 14.34 -7.83 -6.67
CA ASP A 41 13.96 -8.79 -5.63
C ASP A 41 13.40 -8.07 -4.39
N ASP A 42 14.05 -6.99 -3.96
CA ASP A 42 13.61 -6.16 -2.82
C ASP A 42 12.24 -5.51 -3.04
N LEU A 43 11.95 -5.05 -4.26
CA LEU A 43 10.68 -4.43 -4.60
C LEU A 43 9.57 -5.49 -4.69
N TRP A 44 9.82 -6.64 -5.33
CA TRP A 44 8.83 -7.70 -5.48
C TRP A 44 8.49 -8.43 -4.17
N ALA A 45 9.34 -8.31 -3.15
CA ALA A 45 9.03 -8.76 -1.80
C ALA A 45 8.02 -7.86 -1.06
N LYS A 46 7.72 -6.66 -1.55
CA LYS A 46 6.88 -5.68 -0.83
C LYS A 46 5.37 -5.98 -0.94
N PRO A 47 4.54 -5.47 -0.02
CA PRO A 47 3.07 -5.53 -0.11
C PRO A 47 2.49 -5.05 -1.46
N GLN A 48 3.08 -4.00 -2.02
CA GLN A 48 2.65 -3.37 -3.27
C GLN A 48 2.77 -4.31 -4.47
N ALA A 49 3.68 -5.28 -4.42
CA ALA A 49 3.93 -6.22 -5.51
C ALA A 49 2.69 -7.05 -5.89
N VAL A 50 1.81 -7.34 -4.93
CA VAL A 50 0.53 -8.01 -5.21
C VAL A 50 -0.37 -7.16 -6.10
N ALA A 51 -0.34 -5.83 -5.94
CA ALA A 51 -1.09 -4.92 -6.79
C ALA A 51 -0.44 -4.78 -8.18
N TRP A 52 0.89 -4.72 -8.23
CA TRP A 52 1.63 -4.66 -9.49
C TRP A 52 1.40 -5.89 -10.36
N GLU A 53 1.41 -7.09 -9.77
CA GLU A 53 1.10 -8.36 -10.45
C GLU A 53 -0.32 -8.37 -11.04
N ASP A 54 -1.32 -7.98 -10.24
CA ASP A 54 -2.71 -7.90 -10.71
C ASP A 54 -2.90 -6.92 -11.88
N MET A 55 -2.04 -5.90 -11.98
CA MET A 55 -2.10 -4.86 -13.01
C MET A 55 -1.13 -5.08 -14.17
N GLY A 56 -0.26 -6.10 -14.12
CA GLY A 56 0.78 -6.34 -15.12
C GLY A 56 1.83 -5.22 -15.21
N GLN A 57 2.30 -4.73 -14.06
CA GLN A 57 3.24 -3.60 -13.97
C GLN A 57 4.72 -4.02 -13.94
N GLU A 58 5.07 -5.24 -14.36
CA GLU A 58 6.45 -5.75 -14.33
C GLU A 58 7.43 -4.82 -15.05
N LEU A 59 7.04 -4.32 -16.22
CA LEU A 59 7.87 -3.40 -17.00
C LEU A 59 8.12 -2.07 -16.26
N GLU A 60 7.10 -1.54 -15.60
CA GLU A 60 7.21 -0.27 -14.88
C GLU A 60 8.10 -0.41 -13.63
N VAL A 61 7.96 -1.51 -12.90
CA VAL A 61 8.84 -1.84 -11.76
C VAL A 61 10.28 -2.00 -12.24
N ALA A 62 10.52 -2.62 -13.40
CA ALA A 62 11.88 -2.84 -13.91
C ALA A 62 12.54 -1.53 -14.32
N LEU A 63 11.78 -0.63 -14.95
CA LEU A 63 12.24 0.72 -15.28
C LEU A 63 12.51 1.55 -14.02
N ALA A 64 11.72 1.36 -12.96
CA ALA A 64 11.97 1.99 -11.66
C ALA A 64 13.28 1.49 -11.04
N CYS A 65 13.55 0.18 -11.04
CA CYS A 65 14.81 -0.41 -10.57
C CYS A 65 16.01 0.17 -11.33
N ARG A 66 15.96 0.20 -12.67
CA ARG A 66 17.01 0.77 -13.53
C ARG A 66 17.25 2.25 -13.24
N THR A 67 16.17 3.02 -13.11
CA THR A 67 16.25 4.46 -12.81
C THR A 67 16.83 4.70 -11.42
N LEU A 68 16.47 3.87 -10.43
CA LEU A 68 16.97 3.98 -9.07
C LEU A 68 18.45 3.60 -8.97
N ALA A 69 18.87 2.50 -9.60
CA ALA A 69 20.27 2.08 -9.67
C ALA A 69 21.16 3.18 -10.28
N GLU A 70 20.70 3.83 -11.35
CA GLU A 70 21.42 4.97 -11.94
C GLU A 70 21.42 6.20 -11.02
N ALA A 71 20.30 6.49 -10.34
CA ALA A 71 20.18 7.62 -9.43
C ALA A 71 21.03 7.49 -8.16
N GLU A 72 21.29 6.26 -7.69
CA GLU A 72 22.15 5.96 -6.55
C GLU A 72 23.63 6.27 -6.80
N ARG A 73 24.05 6.32 -8.07
CA ARG A 73 25.43 6.66 -8.43
C ARG A 73 25.78 8.08 -8.00
N ALA A 74 27.01 8.26 -7.50
CA ALA A 74 27.51 9.58 -7.09
C ALA A 74 27.54 10.59 -8.25
N ASP A 75 27.86 10.09 -9.46
CA ASP A 75 27.89 10.84 -10.72
C ASP A 75 26.55 10.79 -11.49
N GLY A 76 25.51 10.18 -10.91
CA GLY A 76 24.20 10.03 -11.53
C GLY A 76 23.57 11.38 -11.87
N ARG A 77 23.00 11.49 -13.07
CA ARG A 77 22.44 12.74 -13.59
C ARG A 77 21.25 13.22 -12.75
N VAL A 78 21.15 14.55 -12.58
CA VAL A 78 20.11 15.17 -11.74
C VAL A 78 18.69 14.95 -12.29
N ASP A 79 18.52 14.87 -13.61
CA ASP A 79 17.25 14.57 -14.26
C ASP A 79 16.73 13.17 -13.92
N VAL A 80 17.61 12.16 -13.89
CA VAL A 80 17.29 10.79 -13.46
C VAL A 80 16.79 10.76 -12.02
N LYS A 81 17.44 11.51 -11.12
CA LYS A 81 17.02 11.62 -9.71
C LYS A 81 15.61 12.19 -9.56
N LYS A 82 15.18 13.08 -10.47
CA LYS A 82 13.80 13.59 -10.50
C LYS A 82 12.80 12.54 -10.98
N MET A 83 13.19 11.68 -11.94
CA MET A 83 12.34 10.60 -12.44
C MET A 83 12.02 9.56 -11.37
N VAL A 84 12.96 9.25 -10.47
CA VAL A 84 12.75 8.30 -9.36
C VAL A 84 11.48 8.63 -8.58
N ARG A 85 11.26 9.92 -8.27
CA ARG A 85 10.07 10.32 -7.51
C ARG A 85 8.77 9.96 -8.22
N GLY A 86 8.72 10.13 -9.55
CA GLY A 86 7.56 9.76 -10.35
C GLY A 86 7.24 8.27 -10.27
N TYR A 87 8.25 7.41 -10.37
CA TYR A 87 8.08 5.97 -10.20
C TYR A 87 7.64 5.60 -8.79
N LEU A 88 8.24 6.19 -7.74
CA LEU A 88 7.83 5.92 -6.36
C LEU A 88 6.37 6.31 -6.09
N ASP A 89 5.91 7.43 -6.68
CA ASP A 89 4.52 7.85 -6.56
C ASP A 89 3.57 6.94 -7.37
N SER A 90 3.94 6.57 -8.61
CA SER A 90 3.13 5.68 -9.46
C SER A 90 2.96 4.28 -8.86
N LEU A 91 4.06 3.67 -8.41
CA LEU A 91 4.11 2.33 -7.85
C LEU A 91 3.62 2.25 -6.39
N GLY A 92 3.15 3.36 -5.80
CA GLY A 92 2.67 3.36 -4.41
C GLY A 92 3.76 3.10 -3.37
N LEU A 93 5.01 3.43 -3.68
CA LEU A 93 6.14 3.31 -2.76
C LEU A 93 6.30 4.55 -1.88
N SER A 94 5.73 5.69 -2.30
CA SER A 94 5.64 6.89 -1.48
C SER A 94 4.30 6.98 -0.74
N VAL A 95 4.24 7.78 0.33
CA VAL A 95 2.99 8.10 1.04
C VAL A 95 1.95 8.74 0.12
N ALA A 96 2.38 9.61 -0.81
CA ALA A 96 1.50 10.23 -1.77
C ALA A 96 0.96 9.21 -2.77
N GLY A 97 1.81 8.29 -3.24
CA GLY A 97 1.44 7.19 -4.13
C GLY A 97 0.44 6.24 -3.49
N MET A 98 0.69 5.81 -2.25
CA MET A 98 -0.23 4.98 -1.47
C MET A 98 -1.62 5.62 -1.37
N ASN A 99 -1.69 6.90 -1.03
CA ASN A 99 -2.96 7.62 -0.96
C ASN A 99 -3.64 7.77 -2.32
N ARG A 100 -2.88 8.09 -3.37
CA ARG A 100 -3.41 8.27 -4.74
C ARG A 100 -4.01 6.96 -5.28
N ASN A 101 -3.31 5.85 -5.07
CA ASN A 101 -3.74 4.53 -5.49
C ASN A 101 -4.80 3.93 -4.55
N ARG A 102 -5.08 4.62 -3.43
CA ARG A 102 -5.97 4.18 -2.35
C ARG A 102 -5.54 2.83 -1.79
N TRP A 103 -4.24 2.66 -1.59
CA TRP A 103 -3.67 1.46 -1.01
C TRP A 103 -3.36 1.69 0.46
N LYS A 104 -3.58 0.66 1.26
CA LYS A 104 -3.13 0.58 2.65
C LYS A 104 -2.56 -0.80 2.89
N VAL A 105 -1.55 -0.90 3.74
CA VAL A 105 -1.00 -2.18 4.18
C VAL A 105 -1.82 -2.68 5.36
N ALA A 106 -2.13 -3.97 5.39
CA ALA A 106 -2.78 -4.61 6.52
C ALA A 106 -1.91 -4.43 7.79
N PRO A 107 -2.52 -4.41 8.99
CA PRO A 107 -1.73 -4.55 10.20
C PRO A 107 -1.02 -5.91 10.16
N ILE A 108 0.25 -5.95 10.58
CA ILE A 108 0.92 -7.22 10.86
C ILE A 108 0.10 -7.86 11.98
N ALA A 109 -0.47 -9.02 11.71
CA ALA A 109 -0.99 -9.83 12.81
C ALA A 109 0.24 -10.25 13.61
N GLU A 110 0.51 -9.58 14.72
CA GLU A 110 1.34 -10.17 15.77
C GLU A 110 0.79 -11.57 15.98
N ALA A 111 1.63 -12.57 15.74
CA ALA A 111 1.25 -13.97 15.81
C ALA A 111 0.37 -14.13 17.04
N ALA A 112 -0.86 -14.62 16.83
CA ALA A 112 -1.80 -14.96 17.88
C ALA A 112 -1.19 -16.09 18.73
N ALA A 113 -0.27 -15.72 19.61
CA ALA A 113 0.06 -16.41 20.82
C ALA A 113 -0.77 -15.72 21.89
N GLU A 114 -1.82 -16.41 22.36
CA GLU A 114 -2.66 -16.02 23.51
C GLU A 114 -3.57 -14.81 23.21
N ASP A 115 -4.69 -14.95 22.50
CA ASP A 115 -5.99 -14.92 23.19
C ASP A 115 -7.13 -15.34 22.23
N ALA A 116 -7.29 -16.65 22.05
CA ALA A 116 -8.57 -17.24 21.64
C ALA A 116 -9.52 -17.42 22.84
N VAL A 117 -9.26 -16.76 23.98
CA VAL A 117 -10.04 -16.90 25.22
C VAL A 117 -10.34 -15.56 25.89
N ALA A 118 -10.82 -14.55 25.15
CA ALA A 118 -11.52 -13.43 25.77
C ALA A 118 -12.47 -12.73 24.80
N GLY A 119 -13.74 -13.15 24.81
CA GLY A 119 -14.90 -12.28 24.72
C GLY A 119 -15.01 -11.34 23.52
N GLN A 120 -15.91 -11.70 22.61
CA GLN A 120 -16.61 -10.74 21.75
C GLN A 120 -17.24 -9.62 22.62
N ALA A 121 -16.58 -8.47 22.70
CA ALA A 121 -17.19 -7.22 23.11
C ALA A 121 -17.54 -6.43 21.85
N ALA A 122 -18.82 -6.41 21.51
CA ALA A 122 -19.34 -5.59 20.42
C ALA A 122 -18.94 -4.11 20.62
N PRO A 123 -18.56 -3.37 19.56
CA PRO A 123 -18.20 -1.98 19.70
C PRO A 123 -19.43 -1.16 20.11
N SER A 124 -19.35 -0.52 21.28
CA SER A 124 -20.38 0.42 21.72
C SER A 124 -20.47 1.59 20.75
N ARG A 125 -21.68 1.90 20.31
CA ARG A 125 -21.97 2.94 19.32
C ARG A 125 -21.52 4.29 19.86
N ARG A 126 -20.60 4.98 19.18
CA ARG A 126 -20.22 6.36 19.54
C ARG A 126 -21.46 7.27 19.45
N PRO A 127 -21.70 8.14 20.45
CA PRO A 127 -22.85 9.06 20.43
C PRO A 127 -22.76 9.98 19.22
N SER A 128 -23.85 10.07 18.47
CA SER A 128 -23.90 10.89 17.25
C SER A 128 -24.23 12.34 17.58
N ALA A 129 -23.94 13.27 16.67
CA ALA A 129 -24.28 14.68 16.83
C ALA A 129 -25.79 14.93 17.08
N ARG A 130 -26.67 14.00 16.66
CA ARG A 130 -28.11 14.03 16.94
C ARG A 130 -28.46 13.74 18.41
N ASP A 131 -27.66 12.95 19.12
CA ASP A 131 -27.89 12.66 20.55
C ASP A 131 -27.64 13.90 21.43
N ARG A 132 -26.89 14.88 20.92
CA ARG A 132 -26.55 16.11 21.63
C ARG A 132 -27.58 17.22 21.45
N LEU A 133 -28.49 17.09 20.49
CA LEU A 133 -29.58 18.05 20.27
C LEU A 133 -30.87 17.49 20.90
N ARG A 134 -31.01 17.61 22.23
CA ARG A 134 -32.32 17.47 22.87
C ARG A 134 -33.07 18.79 22.76
N VAL A 135 -34.22 18.76 22.08
CA VAL A 135 -35.18 19.86 22.05
C VAL A 135 -35.68 20.09 23.47
N VAL A 136 -35.42 21.27 24.02
CA VAL A 136 -36.10 21.75 25.23
C VAL A 136 -37.53 22.13 24.81
N PRO A 137 -38.58 21.61 25.49
CA PRO A 137 -39.94 22.06 25.23
C PRO A 137 -40.05 23.56 25.46
N SER A 138 -40.49 24.29 24.45
CA SER A 138 -40.88 25.70 24.58
C SER A 138 -42.32 25.80 25.11
N GLY A 139 -42.51 26.56 26.19
CA GLY A 139 -43.80 27.02 26.72
C GLY A 139 -44.24 26.31 28.02
N GLU A 140 -44.78 26.94 29.06
CA GLU A 140 -45.31 28.29 29.36
C GLU A 140 -45.16 28.47 30.89
N GLY A 141 -44.82 29.63 31.45
CA GLY A 141 -45.78 30.70 31.72
C GLY A 141 -46.50 30.52 33.08
N ALA A 142 -45.87 31.01 34.17
CA ALA A 142 -46.53 31.51 35.38
C ALA A 142 -45.55 32.40 36.15
#